data_AF-A0A3C1Q6I1-F1
#
_entry.id   AF-A0A3C1Q6I1-F1
#
_cell.length_a   1.000
_cell.length_b   1.000
_cell.length_c   1.000
_cell.angle_alpha   90.00
_cell.angle_beta   90.00
_cell.angle_gamma   90.00
#
_symmetry.space_group_name_H-M   'P 1'
#
loop_
_entity.id
_entity.type
_entity.pdbx_description
1 polymer ?
#
loop_
_entity_poly.entity_id
_entity_poly.type
_entity_poly.pdbx_seq_one_letter_code
_entity_poly.pdbx_strand_id
1 'polypeptide(L)' 'VIEEYREFFLVEQDMPVVTLLEGNTPLVRAGNLAQRLGGEIEVYLKLEGLNPTG' A
#
# COMPACT_ATOMS: atom_id res chain seq x y z
N VAL A 1 -3.17 8.95 -1.90
CA VAL A 1 -2.28 8.90 -0.70
C VAL A 1 -2.11 10.23 0.03
N ILE A 2 -1.91 11.34 -0.67
CA ILE A 2 -1.54 12.62 -0.04
C ILE A 2 -2.56 13.09 1.01
N GLU A 3 -3.86 13.06 0.69
CA GLU A 3 -4.90 13.49 1.64
C GLU A 3 -5.02 12.58 2.87
N GLU A 4 -4.99 11.26 2.67
CA GLU A 4 -5.12 10.27 3.76
C GLU A 4 -4.03 10.44 4.82
N TYR A 5 -2.82 10.78 4.40
CA TYR A 5 -1.65 10.88 5.28
C TYR A 5 -1.13 12.32 5.40
N ARG A 6 -1.98 13.33 5.15
CA ARG A 6 -1.59 14.74 5.09
C ARG A 6 -0.85 15.22 6.34
N GLU A 7 -1.24 14.74 7.52
CA GLU A 7 -0.58 15.08 8.80
C GLU A 7 0.88 14.63 8.87
N PHE A 8 1.28 13.65 8.05
CA PHE A 8 2.64 13.12 7.97
C PHE A 8 3.48 13.78 6.88
N PHE A 9 2.90 14.68 6.07
CA PHE A 9 3.59 15.39 5.00
C PHE A 9 3.73 16.89 5.30
N LEU A 10 4.78 17.50 4.77
CA LEU A 10 4.96 18.97 4.78
C LEU A 10 4.15 19.61 3.65
N VAL A 11 2.82 19.46 3.70
CA VAL A 11 1.89 19.99 2.69
C VAL A 11 1.02 21.06 3.36
N GLU A 12 1.13 22.31 2.88
CA GLU A 12 0.32 23.42 3.36
C GLU A 12 -1.18 23.21 3.04
N GLN A 13 -2.07 23.85 3.81
CA GLN A 13 -3.52 23.62 3.68
C GLN A 13 -4.08 23.95 2.29
N ASP A 14 -3.55 24.97 1.63
CA ASP A 14 -3.96 25.47 0.32
C ASP A 14 -3.16 24.87 -0.85
N MET A 15 -2.19 23.99 -0.55
CA MET A 15 -1.43 23.32 -1.58
C MET A 15 -2.34 22.36 -2.38
N PRO A 16 -2.44 22.52 -3.71
CA PRO A 16 -3.30 21.70 -4.54
C PRO A 16 -2.76 20.26 -4.59
N VAL A 17 -3.64 19.29 -4.35
CA VAL A 17 -3.29 17.87 -4.44
C VAL A 17 -3.60 17.34 -5.84
N VAL A 18 -2.55 16.87 -6.50
CA VAL A 18 -2.66 16.10 -7.75
C VAL A 18 -2.47 14.64 -7.41
N THR A 19 -3.46 13.80 -7.73
CA THR A 19 -3.47 12.38 -7.38
C THR A 19 -4.11 11.57 -8.49
N LEU A 20 -3.68 10.31 -8.62
CA LEU A 20 -4.35 9.30 -9.44
C LEU A 20 -5.12 8.30 -8.56
N LEU A 21 -5.39 8.68 -7.31
CA LEU A 21 -5.93 7.81 -6.26
C LEU A 21 -4.99 6.64 -5.95
N GLU A 22 -3.69 6.90 -5.97
CA GLU A 22 -2.64 5.94 -5.62
C GLU A 22 -2.64 5.57 -4.12
N GLY A 23 -2.01 4.43 -3.83
CA GLY A 23 -1.88 3.78 -2.54
C GLY A 23 -3.12 2.98 -2.15
N ASN A 24 -3.26 2.71 -0.85
CA ASN A 24 -4.28 1.82 -0.27
C ASN A 24 -4.41 0.45 -1.01
N THR A 25 -3.30 -0.03 -1.56
CA THR A 25 -3.27 -1.31 -2.27
C THR A 25 -3.53 -2.47 -1.30
N PRO A 26 -4.11 -3.60 -1.75
CA PRO A 26 -4.39 -4.73 -0.89
C PRO A 26 -3.15 -5.29 -0.19
N LEU A 27 -3.32 -5.68 1.07
CA LEU A 27 -2.40 -6.54 1.81
C LEU A 27 -3.01 -7.94 1.89
N VAL A 28 -2.53 -8.86 1.03
CA VAL A 28 -3.14 -10.18 0.84
C VAL A 28 -2.33 -11.25 1.57
N ARG A 29 -3.00 -12.05 2.42
CA ARG A 29 -2.36 -13.19 3.08
C ARG A 29 -2.00 -14.28 2.07
N ALA A 30 -0.73 -14.69 2.02
CA ALA A 30 -0.20 -15.67 1.09
C ALA A 30 0.08 -17.02 1.78
N GLY A 31 -0.99 -17.72 2.19
CA GLY A 31 -0.88 -18.99 2.92
C GLY A 31 -0.08 -20.06 2.18
N ASN A 32 -0.23 -20.17 0.85
CA ASN A 32 0.53 -21.15 0.05
C ASN A 32 2.04 -20.88 0.06
N LEU A 33 2.45 -19.61 0.08
CA LEU A 33 3.86 -19.21 0.16
C LEU A 33 4.40 -19.45 1.56
N ALA A 34 3.65 -19.08 2.60
CA ALA A 34 3.98 -19.36 3.99
C ALA A 34 4.25 -20.86 4.23
N GLN A 35 3.38 -21.74 3.72
CA GLN A 35 3.56 -23.19 3.82
C GLN A 35 4.82 -23.69 3.11
N ARG A 36 5.13 -23.14 1.92
CA ARG A 36 6.37 -23.48 1.19
C ARG A 36 7.65 -23.02 1.91
N LEU A 37 7.54 -22.03 2.80
CA LEU A 37 8.65 -21.47 3.57
C LEU A 37 8.80 -22.10 4.97
N GLY A 38 8.08 -23.19 5.28
CA GLY A 38 8.17 -23.90 6.56
C GLY A 38 6.98 -23.69 7.50
N GLY A 39 6.01 -22.85 7.14
CA GLY A 39 4.71 -22.76 7.85
C GLY A 39 4.72 -22.05 9.20
N GLU A 40 5.88 -21.70 9.75
CA GLU A 40 6.03 -21.02 11.05
C GLU A 40 5.95 -19.49 10.95
N ILE A 41 5.90 -18.95 9.73
CA ILE A 41 5.80 -17.52 9.47
C ILE A 41 4.48 -17.17 8.79
N GLU A 42 3.98 -15.97 9.07
CA GLU A 42 2.91 -15.40 8.26
C GLU A 42 3.50 -14.60 7.10
N VAL A 43 2.97 -14.80 5.90
CA VAL A 43 3.39 -14.06 4.71
C VAL A 43 2.21 -13.27 4.18
N TYR A 44 2.43 -11.98 3.98
CA TYR A 44 1.50 -11.07 3.35
C TYR A 44 2.15 -10.41 2.14
N LEU A 45 1.37 -10.23 1.07
CA LEU A 45 1.80 -9.55 -0.15
C LEU A 45 1.14 -8.18 -0.18
N LYS A 46 1.96 -7.13 -0.20
CA LYS A 46 1.51 -5.77 -0.47
C LYS A 46 1.50 -5.58 -1.99
N LEU A 47 0.31 -5.61 -2.59
CA LEU A 47 0.14 -5.67 -4.04
C LEU A 47 0.28 -4.29 -4.70
N GLU A 48 1.50 -3.74 -4.72
CA GLU A 48 1.78 -2.38 -5.23
C GLU A 48 1.53 -2.21 -6.73
N GLY A 49 1.57 -3.28 -7.53
CA GLY A 49 1.25 -3.23 -8.96
C GLY A 49 -0.23 -2.95 -9.25
N LEU A 50 -1.06 -2.75 -8.23
CA LEU A 50 -2.44 -2.28 -8.36
C LEU A 50 -2.56 -0.76 -8.23
N ASN A 51 -1.44 -0.05 -8.10
CA ASN A 51 -1.40 1.39 -8.29
C ASN A 51 -1.73 1.77 -9.75
N PRO A 52 -2.11 3.04 -10.01
CA PRO A 52 -2.60 3.48 -11.32
C PRO A 52 -1.68 3.21 -12.52
N THR A 53 -0.37 3.10 -12.31
CA THR A 53 0.62 2.88 -13.38
C THR A 53 1.29 1.51 -13.35
N GLY A 54 0.79 0.59 -12.51
CA GLY A 54 1.47 -0.67 -12.19
C GLY A 54 2.71 -0.50 -11.33
#